data_AF-A0A3N2GWX4-F1
#
_entry.id   AF-A0A3N2GWX4-F1
#
_cell.length_a   1.000
_cell.length_b   1.000
_cell.length_c   1.000
_cell.angle_alpha   90.00
_cell.angle_beta   90.00
_cell.angle_gamma   90.00
#
_symmetry.space_group_name_H-M   'P 1'
#
loop_
_entity.id
_entity.type
_entity.pdbx_description
1 polymer ?
#
loop_
_entity_poly.entity_id
_entity_poly.type
_entity_poly.pdbx_seq_one_letter_code
_entity_poly.pdbx_strand_id
1 'polypeptide(L)'
;MRYRVELAERPDGLYAVWQGRVFPAQRSSADGTVLLVTPPGEDAPADFDQEFDGRPAKVLPEAEVAATFSLQTHCLFDDDIYRVAPGEGLTLRWNGTDETRARQLGLHDFAVEATEAEITAIWQERHDFAAGVRQLGAGYPQELVREIARLLRDVVPDGWERIAAQFRQVGNYAEIEVRAAGEGESVSLPASPRLGQLFGDLRAAMYQPSAGTWFKGTLTLVAPAEFTFDYDSSAEPNWRQSPAGRPTARAYEAELEHFPRDRKQVPDWLAAKAGLPVDAAFRHAAVVDGPGEPPVVNRQALPPDEARALFDYLYRAPVAVARPNRLPDLFAPAAQPDVPDAFHTDGTWIWAAAVPHYLRKYGLPPQPELVEHVRAQGYRAPTVPAHLLAAAEAELLGRPLPPQPDAGEVDAVTLIDRGGDPPYGLRASEVLTVLERRLAEYGIAASAYRIGSRAEGAWSLQRTESSWEVTGPDGAEPAAFARVEEAARFLLGSLLLYPVRVVDDEGDWPITPQRGEPPLTFYRAKRLITLPVGTTLVRFGPEAGNLVHDETARFPETSLLPEREGQRALYRVARPVRVLTGVTQPWGAMPGGAVAYFLPHPVGHHVETGGLERL
;
A
#
# COMPACT_ATOMS: atom_id res chain seq x y z
N MET A 1 6.00 -16.93 -21.81
CA MET A 1 7.07 -17.38 -20.89
C MET A 1 6.43 -18.32 -19.89
N ARG A 2 6.92 -19.57 -19.76
CA ARG A 2 6.42 -20.50 -18.74
C ARG A 2 7.20 -20.29 -17.45
N TYR A 3 6.54 -20.43 -16.30
CA TYR A 3 7.17 -20.31 -14.99
C TYR A 3 7.17 -21.68 -14.32
N ARG A 4 8.31 -22.06 -13.74
CA ARG A 4 8.44 -23.23 -12.88
C ARG A 4 9.37 -22.94 -11.72
N VAL A 5 9.34 -23.79 -10.71
CA VAL A 5 10.27 -23.74 -9.57
C VAL A 5 10.99 -25.07 -9.42
N GLU A 6 12.15 -25.05 -8.78
CA GLU A 6 12.84 -26.26 -8.33
C GLU A 6 12.98 -26.17 -6.80
N LEU A 7 12.35 -27.07 -6.06
CA LEU A 7 12.35 -27.05 -4.58
C LEU A 7 13.04 -28.27 -3.95
N ALA A 8 13.93 -28.92 -4.72
CA ALA A 8 14.69 -30.09 -4.28
C ALA A 8 15.48 -29.85 -2.98
N GLU A 9 16.00 -28.63 -2.80
CA GLU A 9 16.62 -28.18 -1.56
C GLU A 9 15.76 -27.14 -0.87
N ARG A 10 15.51 -27.34 0.43
CA ARG A 10 14.78 -26.41 1.29
C ARG A 10 15.73 -25.89 2.36
N PRO A 11 16.30 -24.70 2.18
CA PRO A 11 17.30 -24.18 3.08
C PRO A 11 16.67 -23.57 4.35
N ASP A 12 15.43 -23.88 4.67
CA ASP A 12 14.69 -23.40 5.82
C ASP A 12 15.31 -23.87 7.14
N GLY A 13 15.58 -22.92 8.05
CA GLY A 13 16.14 -23.25 9.35
C GLY A 13 16.96 -22.13 9.95
N LEU A 14 17.62 -22.46 11.07
CA LEU A 14 18.58 -21.59 11.73
C LEU A 14 19.99 -21.92 11.23
N TYR A 15 20.80 -20.88 11.05
CA TYR A 15 22.18 -20.97 10.62
C TYR A 15 23.07 -20.10 11.49
N ALA A 16 24.35 -20.45 11.54
CA ALA A 16 25.37 -19.65 12.18
C ALA A 16 26.60 -19.52 11.28
N VAL A 17 27.26 -18.37 11.37
CA VAL A 17 28.53 -18.08 10.69
C VAL A 17 29.65 -18.31 11.68
N TRP A 18 30.55 -19.22 11.36
CA TRP A 18 31.71 -19.52 12.20
C TRP A 18 32.94 -19.67 11.31
N GLN A 19 34.01 -18.93 11.63
CA GLN A 19 35.24 -18.85 10.83
C GLN A 19 35.00 -18.53 9.34
N GLY A 20 34.01 -17.69 9.04
CA GLY A 20 33.66 -17.29 7.67
C GLY A 20 32.87 -18.33 6.86
N ARG A 21 32.53 -19.49 7.45
CA ARG A 21 31.66 -20.51 6.84
C ARG A 21 30.27 -20.49 7.47
N VAL A 22 29.25 -20.86 6.68
CA VAL A 22 27.86 -20.96 7.12
C VAL A 22 27.54 -22.40 7.46
N PHE A 23 26.99 -22.64 8.65
CA PHE A 23 26.60 -23.97 9.13
C PHE A 23 25.12 -23.97 9.53
N PRO A 24 24.34 -25.00 9.19
CA PRO A 24 23.09 -25.30 9.87
C PRO A 24 23.29 -25.31 11.39
N ALA A 25 22.35 -24.72 12.11
CA ALA A 25 22.49 -24.49 13.53
C ALA A 25 21.23 -24.84 14.33
N GLN A 26 21.42 -25.22 15.59
CA GLN A 26 20.35 -25.27 16.59
C GLN A 26 20.78 -24.45 17.81
N ARG A 27 19.84 -23.67 18.36
CA ARG A 27 20.09 -22.86 19.55
C ARG A 27 19.55 -23.58 20.78
N SER A 28 20.38 -23.72 21.80
CA SER A 28 19.90 -24.20 23.09
C SER A 28 19.25 -23.06 23.87
N SER A 29 18.05 -23.31 24.40
CA SER A 29 17.34 -22.36 25.25
C SER A 29 17.81 -22.37 26.71
N ALA A 30 18.63 -23.34 27.12
CA ALA A 30 19.02 -23.53 28.52
C ALA A 30 20.35 -22.87 28.90
N ASP A 31 21.30 -22.81 27.97
CA ASP A 31 22.72 -22.57 28.28
C ASP A 31 23.42 -21.60 27.31
N GLY A 32 22.69 -20.98 26.37
CA GLY A 32 23.25 -19.95 25.48
C GLY A 32 24.29 -20.49 24.50
N THR A 33 24.19 -21.77 24.16
CA THR A 33 25.05 -22.47 23.21
C THR A 33 24.35 -22.64 21.87
N VAL A 34 25.16 -22.75 20.81
CA VAL A 34 24.73 -23.06 19.46
C VAL A 34 25.43 -24.32 18.99
N LEU A 35 24.65 -25.29 18.53
CA LEU A 35 25.14 -26.49 17.87
C LEU A 35 25.29 -26.20 16.38
N LEU A 36 26.50 -26.32 15.84
CA LEU A 36 26.79 -26.26 14.41
C LEU A 36 26.80 -27.68 13.83
N VAL A 37 26.18 -27.88 12.69
CA VAL A 37 26.14 -29.17 11.99
C VAL A 37 26.75 -29.01 10.61
N THR A 38 27.54 -29.99 10.18
CA THR A 38 28.15 -29.96 8.83
C THR A 38 27.05 -30.09 7.76
N PRO A 39 27.06 -29.22 6.72
CA PRO A 39 26.14 -29.36 5.59
C PRO A 39 26.30 -30.73 4.89
N PRO A 40 25.22 -31.29 4.32
CA PRO A 40 25.32 -32.53 3.55
C PRO A 40 26.33 -32.40 2.39
N GLY A 41 27.22 -33.38 2.23
CA GLY A 41 28.19 -33.42 1.14
C GLY A 41 29.42 -32.50 1.31
N GLU A 42 29.53 -31.77 2.41
CA GLU A 42 30.72 -30.97 2.73
C GLU A 42 31.67 -31.67 3.71
N ASP A 43 32.96 -31.36 3.59
CA ASP A 43 33.98 -31.81 4.55
C ASP A 43 33.82 -31.07 5.90
N ALA A 44 33.75 -31.86 6.96
CA ALA A 44 33.69 -31.37 8.33
C ALA A 44 35.02 -30.73 8.74
N PRO A 45 35.00 -29.58 9.44
CA PRO A 45 36.18 -29.05 10.09
C PRO A 45 36.78 -30.07 11.07
N ALA A 46 38.11 -30.09 11.19
CA ALA A 46 38.83 -31.08 12.00
C ALA A 46 38.49 -31.02 13.50
N ASP A 47 37.90 -29.92 13.96
CA ASP A 47 37.54 -29.66 15.34
C ASP A 47 36.04 -29.87 15.64
N PHE A 48 35.29 -30.47 14.71
CA PHE A 48 33.93 -30.98 14.93
C PHE A 48 34.03 -32.36 15.59
N ASP A 49 33.90 -32.37 16.91
CA ASP A 49 34.16 -33.52 17.79
C ASP A 49 32.89 -34.27 18.22
N GLN A 50 31.71 -33.80 17.78
CA GLN A 50 30.41 -34.37 18.12
C GLN A 50 29.68 -34.85 16.86
N GLU A 51 28.54 -35.52 17.05
CA GLU A 51 27.68 -36.00 15.97
C GLU A 51 26.22 -35.63 16.27
N PHE A 52 25.50 -35.14 15.26
CA PHE A 52 24.09 -34.83 15.32
C PHE A 52 23.40 -35.30 14.04
N ASP A 53 22.34 -36.11 14.18
CA ASP A 53 21.64 -36.77 13.05
C ASP A 53 22.59 -37.43 12.04
N GLY A 54 23.60 -38.16 12.52
CA GLY A 54 24.57 -38.86 11.67
C GLY A 54 25.62 -37.97 11.02
N ARG A 55 25.69 -36.68 11.37
CA ARG A 55 26.61 -35.71 10.77
C ARG A 55 27.55 -35.10 11.82
N PRO A 56 28.83 -34.83 11.47
CA PRO A 56 29.74 -34.15 12.37
C PRO A 56 29.20 -32.79 12.79
N ALA A 57 29.34 -32.49 14.07
CA ALA A 57 28.79 -31.32 14.72
C ALA A 57 29.74 -30.75 15.78
N LYS A 58 29.49 -29.52 16.19
CA LYS A 58 30.26 -28.83 17.23
C LYS A 58 29.34 -27.92 18.05
N VAL A 59 29.44 -28.00 19.38
CA VAL A 59 28.74 -27.06 20.27
C VAL A 59 29.69 -25.92 20.63
N LEU A 60 29.20 -24.69 20.50
CA LEU A 60 29.93 -23.47 20.81
C LEU A 60 29.07 -22.54 21.65
N PRO A 61 29.66 -21.69 22.52
CA PRO A 61 28.96 -20.54 23.07
C PRO A 61 28.47 -19.62 21.94
N GLU A 62 27.27 -19.05 22.07
CA GLU A 62 26.71 -18.15 21.04
C GLU A 62 27.58 -16.90 20.80
N ALA A 63 28.37 -16.48 21.79
CA ALA A 63 29.31 -15.38 21.65
C ALA A 63 30.51 -15.68 20.74
N GLU A 64 30.80 -16.95 20.45
CA GLU A 64 31.92 -17.37 19.59
C GLU A 64 31.53 -17.47 18.11
N VAL A 65 30.24 -17.48 17.79
CA VAL A 65 29.79 -17.42 16.39
C VAL A 65 29.73 -15.97 15.92
N ALA A 66 30.16 -15.74 14.68
CA ALA A 66 30.22 -14.40 14.11
C ALA A 66 28.82 -13.83 13.84
N ALA A 67 27.85 -14.67 13.50
CA ALA A 67 26.46 -14.26 13.35
C ALA A 67 25.51 -15.47 13.43
N THR A 68 24.26 -15.22 13.82
CA THR A 68 23.15 -16.19 13.69
C THR A 68 22.00 -15.59 12.88
N PHE A 69 21.37 -16.42 12.05
CA PHE A 69 20.25 -16.00 11.21
C PHE A 69 19.30 -17.16 10.90
N SER A 70 18.03 -16.86 10.68
CA SER A 70 17.08 -17.82 10.13
C SER A 70 16.83 -17.55 8.65
N LEU A 71 16.57 -18.60 7.89
CA LEU A 71 16.09 -18.53 6.52
C LEU A 71 14.71 -19.17 6.43
N GLN A 72 13.77 -18.50 5.74
CA GLN A 72 12.41 -18.96 5.51
C GLN A 72 12.09 -18.85 4.02
N THR A 73 11.64 -19.94 3.41
CA THR A 73 11.23 -19.99 2.01
C THR A 73 9.77 -19.57 1.90
N HIS A 74 9.52 -18.59 1.04
CA HIS A 74 8.21 -18.12 0.66
C HIS A 74 7.97 -18.39 -0.82
N CYS A 75 6.71 -18.51 -1.19
CA CYS A 75 6.32 -18.82 -2.55
C CYS A 75 5.06 -18.10 -3.00
N LEU A 76 4.92 -17.97 -4.31
CA LEU A 76 3.69 -17.55 -4.97
C LEU A 76 2.93 -18.79 -5.44
N PHE A 77 1.84 -19.10 -4.75
CA PHE A 77 0.93 -20.19 -5.07
C PHE A 77 -0.43 -19.60 -5.39
N ASP A 78 -0.96 -19.91 -6.57
CA ASP A 78 -2.27 -19.44 -7.01
C ASP A 78 -2.48 -17.93 -6.81
N ASP A 79 -1.48 -17.15 -7.24
CA ASP A 79 -1.42 -15.68 -7.12
C ASP A 79 -1.43 -15.11 -5.69
N ASP A 80 -1.21 -15.92 -4.64
CA ASP A 80 -1.03 -15.42 -3.27
C ASP A 80 0.29 -15.86 -2.62
N ILE A 81 0.66 -15.18 -1.54
CA ILE A 81 1.92 -15.38 -0.84
C ILE A 81 1.74 -16.37 0.30
N TYR A 82 2.58 -17.40 0.29
CA TYR A 82 2.63 -18.42 1.33
C TYR A 82 4.05 -18.58 1.84
N ARG A 83 4.18 -19.07 3.08
CA ARG A 83 5.42 -19.62 3.62
C ARG A 83 5.41 -21.14 3.45
N VAL A 84 6.52 -21.70 2.99
CA VAL A 84 6.70 -23.16 2.95
C VAL A 84 6.87 -23.65 4.39
N ALA A 85 6.05 -24.63 4.81
CA ALA A 85 6.19 -25.22 6.14
C ALA A 85 7.36 -26.21 6.18
N PRO A 86 8.04 -26.35 7.34
CA PRO A 86 9.03 -27.42 7.51
C PRO A 86 8.34 -28.79 7.55
N GLY A 87 8.95 -29.81 6.93
CA GLY A 87 8.45 -31.19 6.95
C GLY A 87 8.64 -31.94 5.64
N GLU A 88 8.24 -33.21 5.64
CA GLU A 88 8.09 -34.02 4.43
C GLU A 88 6.79 -33.62 3.69
N GLY A 89 6.82 -33.53 2.36
CA GLY A 89 5.69 -32.99 1.57
C GLY A 89 5.80 -31.47 1.35
N LEU A 90 4.82 -30.83 0.71
CA LEU A 90 4.86 -29.40 0.38
C LEU A 90 3.60 -28.70 0.93
N THR A 91 3.56 -28.58 2.25
CA THR A 91 2.55 -27.81 2.96
C THR A 91 2.89 -26.32 2.90
N LEU A 92 1.94 -25.51 2.43
CA LEU A 92 2.05 -24.06 2.34
C LEU A 92 1.18 -23.40 3.42
N ARG A 93 1.71 -22.41 4.13
CA ARG A 93 1.01 -21.61 5.15
C ARG A 93 0.73 -20.22 4.58
N TRP A 94 -0.54 -19.84 4.50
CA TRP A 94 -0.93 -18.53 4.01
C TRP A 94 -0.51 -17.44 4.98
N ASN A 95 -0.05 -16.30 4.45
CA ASN A 95 0.45 -15.21 5.26
C ASN A 95 -0.66 -14.28 5.80
N GLY A 96 -1.90 -14.45 5.32
CA GLY A 96 -3.06 -13.70 5.81
C GLY A 96 -3.67 -14.28 7.09
N THR A 97 -4.53 -13.49 7.73
CA THR A 97 -5.16 -13.81 9.02
C THR A 97 -6.69 -13.83 8.99
N ASP A 98 -7.31 -13.57 7.84
CA ASP A 98 -8.77 -13.53 7.70
C ASP A 98 -9.33 -14.94 7.40
N GLU A 99 -10.11 -15.49 8.34
CA GLU A 99 -10.71 -16.82 8.21
C GLU A 99 -11.72 -16.94 7.05
N THR A 100 -12.44 -15.87 6.72
CA THR A 100 -13.38 -15.88 5.60
C THR A 100 -12.62 -15.90 4.29
N ARG A 101 -11.58 -15.09 4.17
CA ARG A 101 -10.73 -15.09 2.97
C ARG A 101 -9.97 -16.40 2.83
N ALA A 102 -9.47 -16.98 3.91
CA ALA A 102 -8.82 -18.30 3.88
C ALA A 102 -9.75 -19.36 3.29
N ARG A 103 -11.02 -19.41 3.74
CA ARG A 103 -12.03 -20.31 3.17
C ARG A 103 -12.32 -20.03 1.69
N GLN A 104 -12.35 -18.75 1.29
CA GLN A 104 -12.57 -18.36 -0.10
C GLN A 104 -11.41 -18.75 -1.04
N LEU A 105 -10.19 -18.77 -0.52
CA LEU A 105 -9.00 -19.29 -1.19
C LEU A 105 -8.93 -20.84 -1.16
N GLY A 106 -9.91 -21.53 -0.57
CA GLY A 106 -9.95 -22.98 -0.46
C GLY A 106 -9.00 -23.56 0.59
N LEU A 107 -8.58 -22.76 1.58
CA LEU A 107 -7.63 -23.17 2.61
C LEU A 107 -8.32 -23.81 3.82
N HIS A 108 -7.61 -24.73 4.47
CA HIS A 108 -7.99 -25.31 5.76
C HIS A 108 -6.93 -24.93 6.80
N ASP A 109 -7.32 -24.38 7.95
CA ASP A 109 -6.40 -23.87 8.99
C ASP A 109 -5.26 -22.99 8.44
N PHE A 110 -5.59 -22.12 7.48
CA PHE A 110 -4.64 -21.23 6.79
C PHE A 110 -3.53 -21.98 6.05
N ALA A 111 -3.76 -23.24 5.67
CA ALA A 111 -2.80 -24.10 5.00
C ALA A 111 -3.40 -24.83 3.79
N VAL A 112 -2.51 -25.29 2.91
CA VAL A 112 -2.83 -26.10 1.74
C VAL A 112 -1.65 -27.01 1.40
N GLU A 113 -1.93 -28.22 0.94
CA GLU A 113 -0.92 -29.10 0.33
C GLU A 113 -0.80 -28.76 -1.16
N ALA A 114 0.42 -28.59 -1.64
CA ALA A 114 0.69 -28.19 -3.02
C ALA A 114 1.72 -29.12 -3.68
N THR A 115 1.86 -28.97 -4.99
CA THR A 115 2.94 -29.55 -5.79
C THR A 115 3.84 -28.45 -6.34
N GLU A 116 5.09 -28.78 -6.70
CA GLU A 116 6.02 -27.79 -7.27
C GLU A 116 5.48 -27.16 -8.58
N ALA A 117 4.66 -27.91 -9.32
CA ALA A 117 4.05 -27.44 -10.57
C ALA A 117 3.02 -26.30 -10.36
N GLU A 118 2.47 -26.17 -9.15
CA GLU A 118 1.49 -25.13 -8.80
C GLU A 118 2.16 -23.84 -8.29
N ILE A 119 3.47 -23.87 -8.03
CA ILE A 119 4.22 -22.72 -7.57
C ILE A 119 4.84 -22.00 -8.76
N THR A 120 4.69 -20.67 -8.79
CA THR A 120 5.16 -19.84 -9.90
C THR A 120 6.41 -19.03 -9.57
N ALA A 121 6.71 -18.83 -8.29
CA ALA A 121 7.91 -18.16 -7.82
C ALA A 121 8.24 -18.57 -6.39
N ILE A 122 9.53 -18.53 -6.05
CA ILE A 122 10.02 -18.66 -4.67
C ILE A 122 11.03 -17.56 -4.35
N TRP A 123 11.13 -17.20 -3.08
CA TRP A 123 12.17 -16.35 -2.53
C TRP A 123 12.44 -16.75 -1.08
N GLN A 124 13.57 -16.32 -0.55
CA GLN A 124 13.94 -16.55 0.85
C GLN A 124 13.90 -15.24 1.62
N GLU A 125 13.27 -15.26 2.78
CA GLU A 125 13.41 -14.25 3.82
C GLU A 125 14.52 -14.67 4.80
N ARG A 126 15.46 -13.76 5.03
CA ARG A 126 16.53 -13.91 6.00
C ARG A 126 16.31 -12.95 7.16
N HIS A 127 16.40 -13.47 8.38
CA HIS A 127 16.32 -12.69 9.61
C HIS A 127 17.59 -12.88 10.43
N ASP A 128 18.37 -11.82 10.62
CA ASP A 128 19.57 -11.82 11.44
C ASP A 128 19.22 -11.52 12.92
N PHE A 129 19.71 -12.31 13.87
CA PHE A 129 19.35 -12.16 15.30
C PHE A 129 20.43 -11.48 16.13
N ALA A 130 21.68 -11.87 15.91
CA ALA A 130 22.85 -11.29 16.55
C ALA A 130 24.01 -11.42 15.57
N ALA A 131 24.49 -10.30 15.05
CA ALA A 131 25.78 -10.25 14.39
C ALA A 131 26.80 -9.83 15.45
N GLY A 132 27.87 -10.61 15.63
CA GLY A 132 29.11 -10.05 16.13
C GLY A 132 29.52 -8.84 15.29
N VAL A 133 30.35 -7.95 15.82
CA VAL A 133 30.75 -6.71 15.14
C VAL A 133 31.30 -7.04 13.74
N ARG A 134 30.47 -6.80 12.71
CA ARG A 134 30.82 -7.03 11.31
C ARG A 134 31.87 -5.99 10.92
N GLN A 135 33.04 -6.42 10.45
CA GLN A 135 34.10 -5.49 10.08
C GLN A 135 33.69 -4.72 8.82
N LEU A 136 33.39 -3.44 8.99
CA LEU A 136 33.01 -2.54 7.90
C LEU A 136 34.22 -2.18 7.04
N GLY A 137 34.06 -2.18 5.73
CA GLY A 137 35.12 -1.87 4.76
C GLY A 137 36.22 -2.94 4.66
N ALA A 138 36.09 -4.07 5.34
CA ALA A 138 37.00 -5.21 5.22
C ALA A 138 36.60 -6.12 4.06
N GLY A 139 37.59 -6.69 3.37
CA GLY A 139 37.41 -7.59 2.23
C GLY A 139 37.58 -6.90 0.87
N TYR A 140 37.55 -7.69 -0.21
CA TYR A 140 37.70 -7.22 -1.58
C TYR A 140 36.37 -7.36 -2.32
N PRO A 141 35.60 -6.27 -2.56
CA PRO A 141 34.27 -6.35 -3.18
C PRO A 141 34.26 -7.14 -4.50
N GLN A 142 35.31 -7.00 -5.32
CA GLN A 142 35.42 -7.74 -6.59
C GLN A 142 35.59 -9.26 -6.40
N GLU A 143 36.22 -9.71 -5.31
CA GLU A 143 36.37 -11.13 -5.02
C GLU A 143 35.05 -11.73 -4.54
N LEU A 144 34.32 -11.01 -3.68
CA LEU A 144 32.98 -11.40 -3.22
C LEU A 144 31.98 -11.49 -4.39
N VAL A 145 31.97 -10.51 -5.30
CA VAL A 145 31.16 -10.56 -6.52
C VAL A 145 31.50 -11.78 -7.38
N ARG A 146 32.80 -12.11 -7.54
CA ARG A 146 33.22 -13.31 -8.27
C ARG A 146 32.80 -14.60 -7.57
N GLU A 147 32.83 -14.64 -6.24
CA GLU A 147 32.40 -15.80 -5.46
C GLU A 147 30.88 -16.02 -5.57
N ILE A 148 30.08 -14.95 -5.49
CA ILE A 148 28.64 -14.98 -5.74
C ILE A 148 28.37 -15.49 -7.17
N ALA A 149 29.11 -14.99 -8.17
CA ALA A 149 28.97 -15.43 -9.56
C ALA A 149 29.30 -16.91 -9.75
N ARG A 150 30.30 -17.45 -9.03
CA ARG A 150 30.62 -18.89 -9.03
C ARG A 150 29.51 -19.71 -8.39
N LEU A 151 29.01 -19.29 -7.21
CA LEU A 151 27.92 -19.99 -6.53
C LEU A 151 26.67 -20.06 -7.41
N LEU A 152 26.33 -18.97 -8.10
CA LEU A 152 25.21 -18.98 -9.03
C LEU A 152 25.46 -19.89 -10.23
N ARG A 153 26.69 -19.99 -10.72
CA ARG A 153 27.06 -20.90 -11.83
C ARG A 153 26.82 -22.37 -11.48
N ASP A 154 27.00 -22.75 -10.22
CA ASP A 154 26.86 -24.14 -9.77
C ASP A 154 25.39 -24.61 -9.70
N VAL A 155 24.44 -23.68 -9.59
CA VAL A 155 23.00 -23.98 -9.49
C VAL A 155 22.24 -23.70 -10.79
N VAL A 156 22.94 -23.38 -11.88
CA VAL A 156 22.29 -23.02 -13.14
C VAL A 156 21.70 -24.27 -13.81
N PRO A 157 20.42 -24.26 -14.20
CA PRO A 157 19.83 -25.36 -14.95
C PRO A 157 20.38 -25.41 -16.39
N ASP A 158 20.27 -26.58 -17.02
CA ASP A 158 20.57 -26.74 -18.44
C ASP A 158 19.69 -25.80 -19.31
N GLY A 159 20.21 -25.32 -20.44
CA GLY A 159 19.45 -24.51 -21.40
C GLY A 159 19.22 -23.04 -20.99
N TRP A 160 19.87 -22.56 -19.92
CA TRP A 160 19.78 -21.17 -19.49
C TRP A 160 20.42 -20.17 -20.48
N GLU A 161 19.85 -18.97 -20.55
CA GLU A 161 20.44 -17.81 -21.23
C GLU A 161 20.93 -16.77 -20.22
N ARG A 162 20.20 -16.63 -19.11
CA ARG A 162 20.50 -15.70 -18.01
C ARG A 162 20.10 -16.27 -16.66
N ILE A 163 20.92 -16.06 -15.64
CA ILE A 163 20.55 -16.26 -14.23
C ILE A 163 20.82 -14.97 -13.45
N ALA A 164 19.92 -14.62 -12.54
CA ALA A 164 20.11 -13.46 -11.68
C ALA A 164 19.75 -13.78 -10.23
N ALA A 165 20.56 -13.27 -9.29
CA ALA A 165 20.22 -13.20 -7.88
C ALA A 165 19.99 -11.76 -7.48
N GLN A 166 18.78 -11.47 -7.01
CA GLN A 166 18.42 -10.20 -6.43
C GLN A 166 18.42 -10.32 -4.90
N PHE A 167 19.18 -9.45 -4.25
CA PHE A 167 19.29 -9.35 -2.81
C PHE A 167 18.80 -7.98 -2.36
N ARG A 168 17.86 -7.95 -1.42
CA ARG A 168 17.35 -6.74 -0.78
C ARG A 168 17.58 -6.85 0.71
N GLN A 169 18.15 -5.85 1.36
CA GLN A 169 18.35 -5.88 2.81
C GLN A 169 18.25 -4.50 3.44
N VAL A 170 17.61 -4.47 4.61
CA VAL A 170 17.64 -3.34 5.55
C VAL A 170 17.88 -3.93 6.94
N GLY A 171 18.95 -3.50 7.60
CA GLY A 171 19.37 -4.00 8.91
C GLY A 171 19.37 -5.53 8.94
N ASN A 172 18.53 -6.08 9.82
CA ASN A 172 18.46 -7.51 10.10
C ASN A 172 17.44 -8.27 9.24
N TYR A 173 16.82 -7.63 8.24
CA TYR A 173 15.84 -8.24 7.34
C TYR A 173 16.35 -8.24 5.90
N ALA A 174 16.35 -9.40 5.26
CA ALA A 174 16.72 -9.56 3.86
C ALA A 174 15.73 -10.42 3.07
N GLU A 175 15.60 -10.12 1.78
CA GLU A 175 14.94 -10.98 0.79
C GLU A 175 15.94 -11.38 -0.30
N ILE A 176 15.93 -12.65 -0.69
CA ILE A 176 16.80 -13.21 -1.72
C ILE A 176 15.94 -13.93 -2.76
N GLU A 177 16.09 -13.57 -4.02
CA GLU A 177 15.34 -14.17 -5.13
C GLU A 177 16.32 -14.57 -6.24
N VAL A 178 16.32 -15.85 -6.61
CA VAL A 178 17.16 -16.38 -7.70
C VAL A 178 16.28 -16.85 -8.84
N ARG A 179 16.51 -16.33 -10.04
CA ARG A 179 15.78 -16.73 -11.24
C ARG A 179 16.73 -16.99 -12.40
N ALA A 180 16.58 -18.15 -13.02
CA ALA A 180 17.14 -18.46 -14.32
C ALA A 180 16.08 -18.30 -15.42
N ALA A 181 16.49 -17.92 -16.62
CA ALA A 181 15.65 -17.82 -17.80
C ALA A 181 16.40 -18.33 -19.03
N GLY A 182 15.72 -19.07 -19.89
CA GLY A 182 16.23 -19.62 -21.14
C GLY A 182 15.14 -20.38 -21.89
N GLU A 183 15.23 -20.45 -23.22
CA GLU A 183 14.30 -21.24 -24.07
C GLU A 183 12.79 -20.93 -23.87
N GLY A 184 12.47 -19.68 -23.48
CA GLY A 184 11.09 -19.24 -23.21
C GLY A 184 10.53 -19.66 -21.83
N GLU A 185 11.37 -20.20 -20.96
CA GLU A 185 11.07 -20.60 -19.59
C GLU A 185 11.78 -19.68 -18.57
N SER A 186 11.13 -19.48 -17.42
CA SER A 186 11.72 -18.87 -16.22
C SER A 186 11.64 -19.88 -15.07
N VAL A 187 12.78 -20.15 -14.46
CA VAL A 187 12.91 -21.09 -13.34
C VAL A 187 13.28 -20.30 -12.08
N SER A 188 12.47 -20.44 -11.02
CA SER A 188 12.80 -19.90 -9.70
C SER A 188 13.57 -20.95 -8.89
N LEU A 189 14.72 -20.55 -8.33
CA LEU A 189 15.64 -21.45 -7.65
C LEU A 189 15.80 -21.04 -6.17
N PRO A 190 16.09 -21.98 -5.26
CA PRO A 190 16.29 -21.67 -3.86
C PRO A 190 17.66 -21.01 -3.66
N ALA A 191 17.70 -19.92 -2.91
CA ALA A 191 18.96 -19.30 -2.53
C ALA A 191 19.63 -20.12 -1.43
N SER A 192 20.89 -20.52 -1.64
CA SER A 192 21.66 -21.18 -0.58
C SER A 192 21.92 -20.22 0.59
N PRO A 193 22.05 -20.73 1.83
CA PRO A 193 22.35 -19.90 3.01
C PRO A 193 23.65 -19.09 2.85
N ARG A 194 24.62 -19.64 2.11
CA ARG A 194 25.90 -18.99 1.78
C ARG A 194 25.73 -17.80 0.86
N LEU A 195 24.80 -17.84 -0.09
CA LEU A 195 24.53 -16.73 -1.02
C LEU A 195 24.14 -15.45 -0.26
N GLY A 196 23.21 -15.56 0.70
CA GLY A 196 22.80 -14.43 1.53
C GLY A 196 23.94 -13.89 2.40
N GLN A 197 24.80 -14.77 2.91
CA GLN A 197 25.98 -14.36 3.68
C GLN A 197 26.96 -13.56 2.82
N LEU A 198 27.28 -14.02 1.60
CA LEU A 198 28.18 -13.33 0.68
C LEU A 198 27.67 -11.94 0.27
N PHE A 199 26.36 -11.79 0.04
CA PHE A 199 25.79 -10.46 -0.20
C PHE A 199 25.89 -9.56 1.03
N GLY A 200 25.65 -10.07 2.23
CA GLY A 200 25.87 -9.32 3.47
C GLY A 200 27.34 -8.88 3.63
N ASP A 201 28.29 -9.77 3.30
CA ASP A 201 29.73 -9.46 3.30
C ASP A 201 30.06 -8.40 2.25
N LEU A 202 29.45 -8.48 1.07
CA LEU A 202 29.61 -7.49 0.01
C LEU A 202 29.07 -6.12 0.44
N ARG A 203 27.91 -6.05 1.12
CA ARG A 203 27.39 -4.81 1.71
C ARG A 203 28.37 -4.19 2.70
N ALA A 204 28.98 -5.01 3.55
CA ALA A 204 29.98 -4.55 4.51
C ALA A 204 31.28 -4.08 3.84
N ALA A 205 31.77 -4.80 2.83
CA ALA A 205 32.96 -4.42 2.07
C ALA A 205 32.76 -3.15 1.23
N MET A 206 31.52 -2.89 0.79
CA MET A 206 31.14 -1.69 0.02
C MET A 206 30.69 -0.51 0.88
N TYR A 207 30.72 -0.63 2.21
CA TYR A 207 30.39 0.46 3.11
C TYR A 207 31.35 1.65 2.90
N GLN A 208 30.77 2.84 2.77
CA GLN A 208 31.51 4.10 2.74
C GLN A 208 31.21 4.90 4.02
N PRO A 209 32.22 5.36 4.77
CA PRO A 209 32.03 6.23 5.92
C PRO A 209 31.13 7.42 5.57
N SER A 210 30.18 7.75 6.47
CA SER A 210 29.20 8.83 6.31
C SER A 210 28.15 8.66 5.18
N ALA A 211 28.35 7.79 4.19
CA ALA A 211 27.36 7.54 3.13
C ALA A 211 26.58 6.24 3.32
N GLY A 212 27.13 5.27 4.06
CA GLY A 212 26.51 3.97 4.30
C GLY A 212 26.81 2.96 3.20
N THR A 213 25.89 2.00 3.03
CA THR A 213 25.94 0.96 1.98
C THR A 213 24.63 0.91 1.20
N TRP A 214 24.55 0.00 0.23
CA TRP A 214 23.40 -0.21 -0.64
C TRP A 214 22.30 -1.07 -0.01
N PHE A 215 21.06 -0.97 -0.52
CA PHE A 215 19.87 -1.69 -0.03
C PHE A 215 19.39 -2.80 -0.96
N LYS A 216 19.64 -2.64 -2.27
CA LYS A 216 19.33 -3.63 -3.30
C LYS A 216 20.55 -3.89 -4.17
N GLY A 217 20.87 -5.16 -4.39
CA GLY A 217 21.93 -5.60 -5.28
C GLY A 217 21.41 -6.71 -6.19
N THR A 218 21.76 -6.67 -7.47
CA THR A 218 21.40 -7.72 -8.45
C THR A 218 22.66 -8.17 -9.16
N LEU A 219 23.04 -9.43 -8.96
CA LEU A 219 24.09 -10.06 -9.75
C LEU A 219 23.45 -10.84 -10.89
N THR A 220 23.83 -10.52 -12.12
CA THR A 220 23.32 -11.18 -13.33
C THR A 220 24.47 -11.91 -14.01
N LEU A 221 24.29 -13.19 -14.33
CA LEU A 221 25.16 -13.92 -15.25
C LEU A 221 24.42 -14.16 -16.56
N VAL A 222 25.13 -13.98 -17.67
CA VAL A 222 24.67 -14.24 -19.04
C VAL A 222 25.62 -15.25 -19.68
N ALA A 223 25.06 -16.23 -20.38
CA ALA A 223 25.86 -17.24 -21.07
C ALA A 223 26.75 -16.59 -22.15
N PRO A 224 28.00 -17.03 -22.36
CA PRO A 224 28.63 -18.20 -21.73
C PRO A 224 29.39 -17.91 -20.42
N ALA A 225 29.75 -16.67 -20.09
CA ALA A 225 30.51 -16.37 -18.86
C ALA A 225 30.52 -14.89 -18.44
N GLU A 226 29.62 -14.06 -18.96
CA GLU A 226 29.56 -12.64 -18.61
C GLU A 226 28.77 -12.46 -17.32
N PHE A 227 29.21 -11.55 -16.45
CA PHE A 227 28.45 -11.19 -15.26
C PHE A 227 28.54 -9.70 -14.96
N THR A 228 27.45 -9.16 -14.40
CA THR A 228 27.35 -7.77 -13.92
C THR A 228 26.81 -7.74 -12.51
N PHE A 229 27.13 -6.69 -11.77
CA PHE A 229 26.56 -6.41 -10.47
C PHE A 229 26.07 -4.97 -10.42
N ASP A 230 24.76 -4.81 -10.27
CA ASP A 230 24.07 -3.52 -10.19
C ASP A 230 23.50 -3.33 -8.79
N TYR A 231 23.57 -2.12 -8.24
CA TYR A 231 23.06 -1.84 -6.89
C TYR A 231 22.38 -0.48 -6.77
N ASP A 232 21.52 -0.35 -5.77
CA ASP A 232 20.82 0.89 -5.40
C ASP A 232 21.00 1.16 -3.90
N SER A 233 21.43 2.37 -3.57
CA SER A 233 21.69 2.85 -2.21
C SER A 233 20.75 3.97 -1.78
N SER A 234 19.70 4.24 -2.53
CA SER A 234 18.85 5.42 -2.36
C SER A 234 17.37 5.08 -2.33
N ALA A 235 16.90 4.25 -3.27
CA ALA A 235 15.50 3.89 -3.35
C ALA A 235 15.14 2.84 -2.29
N GLU A 236 13.92 2.97 -1.77
CA GLU A 236 13.36 1.92 -0.93
C GLU A 236 13.25 0.61 -1.74
N PRO A 237 13.75 -0.53 -1.22
CA PRO A 237 13.57 -1.79 -1.92
C PRO A 237 12.09 -2.13 -2.11
N ASN A 238 11.76 -2.62 -3.30
CA ASN A 238 10.43 -3.13 -3.61
C ASN A 238 10.21 -4.50 -2.96
N TRP A 239 9.98 -4.54 -1.66
CA TRP A 239 9.81 -5.77 -0.88
C TRP A 239 8.67 -6.65 -1.42
N ARG A 240 8.85 -7.98 -1.42
CA ARG A 240 7.73 -8.93 -1.55
C ARG A 240 6.84 -8.84 -0.32
N GLN A 241 7.47 -8.69 0.84
CA GLN A 241 6.81 -8.45 2.11
C GLN A 241 7.61 -7.38 2.87
N SER A 242 6.95 -6.30 3.29
CA SER A 242 7.65 -5.20 3.96
C SER A 242 8.08 -5.57 5.38
N PRO A 243 9.29 -5.18 5.85
CA PRO A 243 9.66 -5.32 7.27
C PRO A 243 8.73 -4.55 8.23
N ALA A 244 7.97 -3.57 7.75
CA ALA A 244 7.09 -2.75 8.58
C ALA A 244 5.97 -3.59 9.22
N GLY A 245 5.61 -3.27 10.47
CA GLY A 245 4.54 -3.98 11.20
C GLY A 245 4.86 -5.42 11.60
N ARG A 246 6.05 -5.93 11.30
CA ARG A 246 6.52 -7.28 11.68
C ARG A 246 7.52 -7.20 12.84
N PRO A 247 7.84 -8.31 13.52
CA PRO A 247 8.87 -8.33 14.58
C PRO A 247 10.23 -7.78 14.12
N THR A 248 10.47 -7.74 12.81
CA THR A 248 11.63 -7.13 12.17
C THR A 248 11.51 -5.62 11.93
N ALA A 249 10.50 -4.92 12.44
CA ALA A 249 10.33 -3.48 12.21
C ALA A 249 11.54 -2.64 12.67
N ARG A 250 12.28 -3.09 13.70
CA ARG A 250 13.55 -2.46 14.14
C ARG A 250 14.67 -2.56 13.08
N ALA A 251 14.44 -3.25 11.96
CA ALA A 251 15.40 -3.37 10.87
C ALA A 251 15.83 -2.00 10.31
N TYR A 252 14.95 -1.01 10.28
CA TYR A 252 15.29 0.35 9.80
C TYR A 252 16.24 1.10 10.74
N GLU A 253 16.03 0.99 12.06
CA GLU A 253 16.96 1.53 13.07
C GLU A 253 18.28 0.76 13.03
N ALA A 254 18.21 -0.57 13.03
CA ALA A 254 19.37 -1.45 12.97
C ALA A 254 20.23 -1.16 11.73
N GLU A 255 19.63 -0.83 10.58
CA GLU A 255 20.38 -0.44 9.39
C GLU A 255 21.29 0.77 9.63
N LEU A 256 20.83 1.78 10.38
CA LEU A 256 21.61 2.96 10.71
C LEU A 256 22.64 2.68 11.81
N GLU A 257 22.37 1.75 12.71
CA GLU A 257 23.34 1.25 13.70
C GLU A 257 24.49 0.49 13.01
N HIS A 258 24.18 -0.39 12.06
CA HIS A 258 25.16 -1.22 11.34
C HIS A 258 25.92 -0.45 10.26
N PHE A 259 25.25 0.45 9.54
CA PHE A 259 25.84 1.24 8.46
C PHE A 259 25.59 2.74 8.70
N PRO A 260 26.33 3.39 9.62
CA PRO A 260 26.13 4.79 9.95
C PRO A 260 26.29 5.71 8.75
N ARG A 261 25.37 6.68 8.64
CA ARG A 261 25.32 7.71 7.60
C ARG A 261 25.20 9.08 8.24
N ASP A 262 25.74 10.11 7.60
CA ASP A 262 25.42 11.49 7.93
C ASP A 262 23.93 11.73 7.65
N ARG A 263 23.27 12.59 8.43
CA ARG A 263 21.81 12.80 8.32
C ARG A 263 21.35 13.13 6.88
N LYS A 264 22.14 13.91 6.15
CA LYS A 264 21.90 14.31 4.75
C LYS A 264 22.04 13.19 3.73
N GLN A 265 22.72 12.10 4.09
CA GLN A 265 22.91 10.89 3.27
C GLN A 265 21.88 9.80 3.60
N VAL A 266 21.04 9.99 4.63
CA VAL A 266 19.95 9.07 4.95
C VAL A 266 18.77 9.37 4.02
N PRO A 267 18.30 8.40 3.20
CA PRO A 267 17.10 8.59 2.38
C PRO A 267 15.86 8.88 3.24
N ASP A 268 14.93 9.70 2.73
CA ASP A 268 13.74 10.13 3.47
C ASP A 268 12.88 8.97 3.98
N TRP A 269 12.69 7.94 3.16
CA TRP A 269 11.94 6.74 3.55
C TRP A 269 12.57 6.02 4.74
N LEU A 270 13.91 5.93 4.77
CA LEU A 270 14.64 5.27 5.85
C LEU A 270 14.61 6.12 7.11
N ALA A 271 14.79 7.43 6.97
CA ALA A 271 14.71 8.36 8.10
C ALA A 271 13.33 8.30 8.78
N ALA A 272 12.25 8.31 7.99
CA ALA A 272 10.90 8.18 8.50
C ALA A 272 10.65 6.84 9.19
N LYS A 273 11.00 5.72 8.54
CA LYS A 273 10.76 4.37 9.08
C LYS A 273 11.68 4.00 10.25
N ALA A 274 12.86 4.60 10.35
CA ALA A 274 13.74 4.48 11.51
C ALA A 274 13.41 5.47 12.64
N GLY A 275 12.37 6.29 12.48
CA GLY A 275 11.95 7.26 13.49
C GLY A 275 12.97 8.37 13.74
N LEU A 276 13.83 8.69 12.76
CA LEU A 276 14.77 9.79 12.89
C LEU A 276 14.03 11.12 13.02
N PRO A 277 14.57 12.08 13.80
CA PRO A 277 13.98 13.40 13.87
C PRO A 277 13.90 14.07 12.49
N VAL A 278 12.89 14.93 12.33
CA VAL A 278 12.75 15.81 11.17
C VAL A 278 14.06 16.59 10.97
N ASP A 279 14.60 16.58 9.75
CA ASP A 279 15.76 17.39 9.37
C ASP A 279 15.30 18.82 8.99
N ALA A 280 14.87 19.58 9.99
CA ALA A 280 14.46 20.98 9.82
C ALA A 280 15.55 21.90 10.38
N ALA A 281 15.95 22.90 9.59
CA ALA A 281 16.83 23.97 10.01
C ALA A 281 16.09 25.31 9.88
N PHE A 282 15.47 25.76 10.97
CA PHE A 282 14.71 27.01 10.97
C PHE A 282 15.63 28.22 11.05
N ARG A 283 15.33 29.25 10.27
CA ARG A 283 15.94 30.58 10.41
C ARG A 283 15.12 31.43 11.36
N HIS A 284 15.75 32.08 12.33
CA HIS A 284 15.06 32.96 13.28
C HIS A 284 15.14 34.41 12.83
N ALA A 285 13.98 35.06 12.72
CA ALA A 285 13.91 36.47 12.39
C ALA A 285 14.17 37.33 13.63
N ALA A 286 15.20 38.17 13.59
CA ALA A 286 15.48 39.09 14.67
C ALA A 286 14.48 40.27 14.66
N VAL A 287 13.94 40.58 15.83
CA VAL A 287 13.03 41.73 16.00
C VAL A 287 13.78 43.06 15.85
N VAL A 288 15.04 43.11 16.30
CA VAL A 288 15.93 44.28 16.25
C VAL A 288 17.28 43.88 15.65
N ASP A 289 18.04 44.83 15.11
CA ASP A 289 19.32 44.57 14.42
C ASP A 289 20.53 44.63 15.36
N GLY A 290 20.38 45.24 16.54
CA GLY A 290 21.44 45.32 17.54
C GLY A 290 20.95 45.86 18.88
N PRO A 291 21.75 45.70 19.94
CA PRO A 291 21.44 46.26 21.25
C PRO A 291 21.52 47.79 21.23
N GLY A 292 20.64 48.47 21.96
CA GLY A 292 20.62 49.92 22.08
C GLY A 292 19.45 50.41 22.94
N GLU A 293 19.53 51.67 23.39
CA GLU A 293 18.44 52.34 24.11
C GLU A 293 18.17 53.71 23.43
N PRO A 294 17.17 53.81 22.52
CA PRO A 294 16.21 52.77 22.11
C PRO A 294 16.82 51.68 21.20
N PRO A 295 16.15 50.52 21.04
CA PRO A 295 16.64 49.42 20.22
C PRO A 295 16.93 49.82 18.77
N VAL A 296 18.01 49.28 18.19
CA VAL A 296 18.47 49.67 16.85
C VAL A 296 17.75 48.86 15.78
N VAL A 297 17.11 49.55 14.84
CA VAL A 297 16.54 48.99 13.61
C VAL A 297 16.96 49.85 12.43
N ASN A 298 17.86 49.35 11.60
CA ASN A 298 18.40 50.04 10.43
C ASN A 298 17.95 49.32 9.16
N ARG A 299 16.65 49.42 8.87
CA ARG A 299 16.02 48.70 7.76
C ARG A 299 15.33 49.69 6.81
N GLN A 300 15.45 49.45 5.51
CA GLN A 300 14.83 50.30 4.50
C GLN A 300 13.31 50.19 4.56
N ALA A 301 12.61 51.33 4.61
CA ALA A 301 11.16 51.37 4.60
C ALA A 301 10.59 50.72 3.32
N LEU A 302 9.50 49.97 3.48
CA LEU A 302 8.81 49.31 2.36
C LEU A 302 7.72 50.22 1.78
N PRO A 303 7.44 50.12 0.47
CA PRO A 303 6.23 50.70 -0.12
C PRO A 303 4.96 50.24 0.61
N PRO A 304 3.91 51.08 0.72
CA PRO A 304 2.71 50.75 1.50
C PRO A 304 2.02 49.44 1.10
N ASP A 305 1.92 49.17 -0.20
CA ASP A 305 1.28 47.95 -0.71
C ASP A 305 2.08 46.69 -0.35
N GLU A 306 3.41 46.78 -0.43
CA GLU A 306 4.31 45.69 -0.04
C GLU A 306 4.28 45.45 1.47
N ALA A 307 4.28 46.52 2.28
CA ALA A 307 4.15 46.43 3.73
C ALA A 307 2.83 45.75 4.15
N ARG A 308 1.73 46.04 3.44
CA ARG A 308 0.43 45.41 3.68
C ARG A 308 0.45 43.91 3.35
N ALA A 309 0.96 43.54 2.18
CA ALA A 309 1.05 42.15 1.76
C ALA A 309 1.98 41.35 2.69
N LEU A 310 3.11 41.94 3.09
CA LEU A 310 4.04 41.35 4.05
C LEU A 310 3.42 41.17 5.44
N PHE A 311 2.69 42.18 5.95
CA PHE A 311 1.96 42.05 7.20
C PHE A 311 0.96 40.88 7.15
N ASP A 312 0.17 40.80 6.07
CA ASP A 312 -0.84 39.75 5.94
C ASP A 312 -0.19 38.35 5.88
N TYR A 313 0.96 38.20 5.21
CA TYR A 313 1.76 36.98 5.24
C TYR A 313 2.20 36.63 6.67
N LEU A 314 2.90 37.55 7.34
CA LEU A 314 3.53 37.33 8.64
C LEU A 314 2.51 37.07 9.75
N TYR A 315 1.35 37.72 9.67
CA TYR A 315 0.27 37.61 10.66
C TYR A 315 -0.57 36.34 10.45
N ARG A 316 -0.77 35.90 9.20
CA ARG A 316 -1.60 34.72 8.89
C ARG A 316 -0.84 33.40 8.88
N ALA A 317 0.49 33.44 8.89
CA ALA A 317 1.29 32.23 8.99
C ALA A 317 0.93 31.42 10.24
N PRO A 318 0.99 30.07 10.19
CA PRO A 318 0.71 29.22 11.35
C PRO A 318 1.51 29.60 12.60
N VAL A 319 0.87 29.48 13.76
CA VAL A 319 1.46 29.77 15.07
C VAL A 319 2.06 28.48 15.63
N ALA A 320 3.38 28.46 15.85
CA ALA A 320 4.09 27.33 16.44
C ALA A 320 3.94 27.30 17.97
N VAL A 321 4.04 28.47 18.62
CA VAL A 321 3.88 28.62 20.06
C VAL A 321 3.07 29.86 20.34
N ALA A 322 2.08 29.77 21.23
CA ALA A 322 1.35 30.91 21.76
C ALA A 322 1.26 30.82 23.28
N ARG A 323 1.49 31.94 23.95
CA ARG A 323 1.30 32.10 25.39
C ARG A 323 0.20 33.13 25.63
N PRO A 324 -0.56 33.04 26.75
CA PRO A 324 -1.70 33.91 26.99
C PRO A 324 -1.32 35.37 27.32
N ASN A 325 -0.07 35.61 27.71
CA ASN A 325 0.38 36.93 28.15
C ASN A 325 0.72 37.86 26.96
N ARG A 326 0.66 39.16 27.24
CA ARG A 326 1.21 40.20 26.35
C ARG A 326 2.57 40.62 26.86
N LEU A 327 3.52 40.81 25.96
CA LEU A 327 4.86 41.30 26.27
C LEU A 327 4.89 42.83 26.23
N PRO A 328 5.80 43.47 27.00
CA PRO A 328 6.08 44.90 26.86
C PRO A 328 6.56 45.25 25.44
N ASP A 329 6.20 46.43 24.96
CA ASP A 329 6.69 46.97 23.71
C ASP A 329 8.17 47.39 23.84
N LEU A 330 9.05 46.88 22.97
CA LEU A 330 10.48 47.17 22.98
C LEU A 330 10.80 48.64 22.71
N PHE A 331 9.95 49.34 21.94
CA PHE A 331 10.14 50.75 21.59
C PHE A 331 9.34 51.69 22.51
N ALA A 332 8.45 51.13 23.35
CA ALA A 332 7.67 51.87 24.33
C ALA A 332 7.48 51.07 25.64
N PRO A 333 8.58 50.77 26.39
CA PRO A 333 8.52 49.83 27.52
C PRO A 333 7.70 50.33 28.72
N ALA A 334 7.45 51.64 28.82
CA ALA A 334 6.61 52.23 29.85
C ALA A 334 5.09 52.13 29.55
N ALA A 335 4.70 51.70 28.35
CA ALA A 335 3.30 51.53 27.98
C ALA A 335 2.71 50.21 28.51
N GLN A 336 1.38 50.08 28.48
CA GLN A 336 0.72 48.82 28.81
C GLN A 336 1.16 47.72 27.82
N PRO A 337 1.55 46.52 28.29
CA PRO A 337 1.93 45.40 27.43
C PRO A 337 0.85 45.05 26.39
N ASP A 338 1.17 45.17 25.11
CA ASP A 338 0.26 44.92 24.00
C ASP A 338 0.84 44.00 22.90
N VAL A 339 2.11 43.61 23.01
CA VAL A 339 2.77 42.72 22.04
C VAL A 339 2.34 41.27 22.29
N PRO A 340 1.81 40.52 21.30
CA PRO A 340 1.47 39.12 21.50
C PRO A 340 2.71 38.24 21.80
N ASP A 341 2.63 37.40 22.84
CA ASP A 341 3.63 36.37 23.13
C ASP A 341 3.35 35.12 22.29
N ALA A 342 3.70 35.19 21.01
CA ALA A 342 3.54 34.09 20.08
C ALA A 342 4.68 34.06 19.06
N PHE A 343 4.91 32.89 18.48
CA PHE A 343 5.87 32.65 17.42
C PHE A 343 5.17 32.01 16.24
N HIS A 344 5.37 32.57 15.06
CA HIS A 344 4.86 32.08 13.80
C HIS A 344 5.96 31.37 13.00
N THR A 345 5.56 30.51 12.08
CA THR A 345 6.46 29.83 11.15
C THR A 345 5.83 29.65 9.79
N ASP A 346 6.65 29.70 8.74
CA ASP A 346 6.29 29.29 7.37
C ASP A 346 6.89 27.92 6.99
N GLY A 347 7.53 27.23 7.94
CA GLY A 347 8.26 25.98 7.72
C GLY A 347 9.74 26.16 7.39
N THR A 348 10.21 27.38 7.08
CA THR A 348 11.63 27.72 6.88
C THR A 348 12.12 28.76 7.88
N TRP A 349 11.29 29.76 8.17
CA TRP A 349 11.54 30.80 9.15
C TRP A 349 10.65 30.64 10.38
N ILE A 350 11.16 31.11 11.51
CA ILE A 350 10.43 31.34 12.75
C ILE A 350 10.57 32.83 13.11
N TRP A 351 9.46 33.48 13.44
CA TRP A 351 9.47 34.87 13.89
C TRP A 351 8.50 35.11 15.04
N ALA A 352 8.87 36.02 15.94
CA ALA A 352 7.96 36.47 16.99
C ALA A 352 6.79 37.28 16.40
N ALA A 353 5.61 37.18 16.99
CA ALA A 353 4.44 37.99 16.65
C ALA A 353 4.67 39.50 16.85
N ALA A 354 5.73 39.87 17.57
CA ALA A 354 6.27 41.23 17.63
C ALA A 354 6.61 41.79 16.24
N VAL A 355 7.10 40.96 15.31
CA VAL A 355 7.50 41.38 13.96
C VAL A 355 6.32 41.96 13.16
N PRO A 356 5.22 41.21 12.92
CA PRO A 356 4.04 41.79 12.27
C PRO A 356 3.38 42.89 13.11
N HIS A 357 3.47 42.83 14.45
CA HIS A 357 2.95 43.89 15.32
C HIS A 357 3.66 45.23 15.09
N TYR A 358 5.00 45.25 15.07
CA TYR A 358 5.78 46.48 14.85
C TYR A 358 5.73 46.96 13.40
N LEU A 359 5.63 46.07 12.42
CA LEU A 359 5.36 46.47 11.04
C LEU A 359 4.04 47.25 10.94
N ARG A 360 2.98 46.79 11.62
CA ARG A 360 1.70 47.47 11.65
C ARG A 360 1.72 48.77 12.48
N LYS A 361 2.34 48.75 13.66
CA LYS A 361 2.30 49.87 14.63
C LYS A 361 3.26 51.00 14.27
N TYR A 362 4.45 50.66 13.80
CA TYR A 362 5.55 51.61 13.57
C TYR A 362 6.03 51.67 12.12
N GLY A 363 5.51 50.82 11.23
CA GLY A 363 6.03 50.70 9.86
C GLY A 363 7.43 50.09 9.79
N LEU A 364 7.88 49.40 10.86
CA LEU A 364 9.21 48.80 10.94
C LEU A 364 9.22 47.46 10.19
N PRO A 365 9.97 47.34 9.08
CA PRO A 365 10.03 46.09 8.33
C PRO A 365 10.83 45.01 9.07
N PRO A 366 10.58 43.72 8.79
CA PRO A 366 11.43 42.62 9.24
C PRO A 366 12.81 42.68 8.57
N GLN A 367 13.71 41.77 8.97
CA GLN A 367 15.01 41.61 8.33
C GLN A 367 14.89 41.46 6.81
N PRO A 368 15.80 42.09 6.02
CA PRO A 368 15.73 42.08 4.55
C PRO A 368 15.65 40.67 3.95
N GLU A 369 16.35 39.70 4.52
CA GLU A 369 16.36 38.31 4.05
C GLU A 369 15.00 37.63 4.22
N LEU A 370 14.24 37.99 5.26
CA LEU A 370 12.87 37.53 5.44
C LEU A 370 11.94 38.23 4.43
N VAL A 371 12.13 39.53 4.17
CA VAL A 371 11.36 40.23 3.11
C VAL A 371 11.58 39.57 1.76
N GLU A 372 12.84 39.28 1.40
CA GLU A 372 13.20 38.61 0.16
C GLU A 372 12.61 37.20 0.07
N HIS A 373 12.63 36.44 1.17
CA HIS A 373 11.98 35.13 1.25
C HIS A 373 10.48 35.23 0.97
N VAL A 374 9.77 36.13 1.67
CA VAL A 374 8.32 36.31 1.50
C VAL A 374 7.98 36.79 0.09
N ARG A 375 8.82 37.66 -0.49
CA ARG A 375 8.68 38.12 -1.88
C ARG A 375 8.81 36.95 -2.86
N ALA A 376 9.76 36.05 -2.66
CA ALA A 376 9.91 34.84 -3.48
C ALA A 376 8.70 33.89 -3.37
N GLN A 377 7.99 33.90 -2.23
CA GLN A 377 6.73 33.17 -2.01
C GLN A 377 5.48 33.93 -2.52
N GLY A 378 5.66 35.09 -3.15
CA GLY A 378 4.55 35.90 -3.69
C GLY A 378 3.60 36.43 -2.61
N TYR A 379 4.08 36.65 -1.39
CA TYR A 379 3.31 37.16 -0.23
C TYR A 379 2.09 36.29 0.14
N ARG A 380 2.10 35.00 -0.19
CA ARG A 380 1.06 34.04 0.21
C ARG A 380 1.54 33.19 1.37
N ALA A 381 0.88 33.31 2.52
CA ALA A 381 1.19 32.48 3.68
C ALA A 381 1.07 30.99 3.31
N PRO A 382 2.12 30.16 3.54
CA PRO A 382 2.08 28.76 3.17
C PRO A 382 1.29 27.93 4.18
N THR A 383 0.75 26.81 3.71
CA THR A 383 0.29 25.74 4.59
C THR A 383 1.51 24.99 5.11
N VAL A 384 1.74 25.03 6.42
CA VAL A 384 2.86 24.32 7.05
C VAL A 384 2.42 22.91 7.46
N PRO A 385 3.10 21.84 7.00
CA PRO A 385 2.83 20.49 7.46
C PRO A 385 2.92 20.34 8.98
N ALA A 386 2.05 19.51 9.57
CA ALA A 386 1.96 19.35 11.02
C ALA A 386 3.29 18.98 11.69
N HIS A 387 4.13 18.15 11.04
CA HIS A 387 5.43 17.75 11.57
C HIS A 387 6.44 18.91 11.60
N LEU A 388 6.40 19.84 10.64
CA LEU A 388 7.24 21.05 10.66
C LEU A 388 6.77 22.04 11.72
N LEU A 389 5.45 22.13 11.94
CA LEU A 389 4.90 22.96 13.03
C LEU A 389 5.34 22.42 14.39
N ALA A 390 5.23 21.11 14.61
CA ALA A 390 5.69 20.45 15.83
C ALA A 390 7.22 20.56 16.01
N ALA A 391 8.00 20.53 14.92
CA ALA A 391 9.43 20.76 14.96
C ALA A 391 9.78 22.20 15.37
N ALA A 392 9.09 23.20 14.82
CA ALA A 392 9.26 24.60 15.21
C ALA A 392 8.89 24.85 16.68
N GLU A 393 7.81 24.23 17.16
CA GLU A 393 7.44 24.25 18.58
C GLU A 393 8.54 23.62 19.45
N ALA A 394 9.01 22.42 19.09
CA ALA A 394 10.04 21.71 19.84
C ALA A 394 11.33 22.53 19.93
N GLU A 395 11.78 23.15 18.83
CA GLU A 395 12.94 24.03 18.82
C GLU A 395 12.77 25.24 19.73
N LEU A 396 11.63 25.94 19.65
CA LEU A 396 11.30 27.09 20.50
C LEU A 396 11.21 26.74 22.00
N LEU A 397 10.85 25.51 22.32
CA LEU A 397 10.74 25.01 23.70
C LEU A 397 11.99 24.26 24.18
N GLY A 398 13.02 24.10 23.35
CA GLY A 398 14.22 23.32 23.68
C GLY A 398 13.96 21.82 23.90
N ARG A 399 12.94 21.27 23.22
CA ARG A 399 12.56 19.84 23.28
C ARG A 399 13.20 19.08 22.10
N PRO A 400 13.36 17.75 22.20
CA PRO A 400 13.76 16.92 21.06
C PRO A 400 12.81 17.12 19.88
N LEU A 401 13.36 17.22 18.68
CA LEU A 401 12.59 17.31 17.45
C LEU A 401 11.72 16.05 17.27
N PRO A 402 10.48 16.19 16.75
CA PRO A 402 9.62 15.05 16.48
C PRO A 402 10.21 14.16 15.38
N PRO A 403 9.83 12.87 15.33
CA PRO A 403 10.23 11.98 14.25
C PRO A 403 9.66 12.47 12.91
N GLN A 404 10.39 12.18 11.84
CA GLN A 404 9.91 12.38 10.47
C GLN A 404 8.66 11.52 10.24
N PRO A 405 7.59 12.07 9.64
CA PRO A 405 6.37 11.30 9.44
C PRO A 405 6.64 10.16 8.45
N ASP A 406 6.33 8.93 8.87
CA ASP A 406 6.20 7.81 7.96
C ASP A 406 4.86 7.93 7.22
N ALA A 407 4.93 8.01 5.89
CA ALA A 407 3.74 8.02 5.05
C ALA A 407 2.97 6.68 5.15
N GLY A 408 3.62 5.64 5.68
CA GLY A 408 3.12 4.29 5.74
C GLY A 408 3.07 3.66 4.35
N GLU A 409 2.84 2.35 4.33
CA GLU A 409 2.57 1.65 3.09
C GLU A 409 1.09 1.71 2.76
N VAL A 410 0.80 2.09 1.52
CA VAL A 410 -0.55 2.01 0.97
C VAL A 410 -0.74 0.58 0.46
N ASP A 411 -1.71 -0.13 1.00
CA ASP A 411 -2.03 -1.49 0.54
C ASP A 411 -2.44 -1.49 -0.94
N ALA A 412 -2.23 -2.62 -1.61
CA ALA A 412 -2.42 -2.73 -3.06
C ALA A 412 -3.87 -2.47 -3.50
N VAL A 413 -4.86 -2.81 -2.66
CA VAL A 413 -6.29 -2.56 -2.95
C VAL A 413 -6.56 -1.05 -2.92
N THR A 414 -6.08 -0.35 -1.88
CA THR A 414 -6.21 1.11 -1.80
C THR A 414 -5.46 1.82 -2.93
N LEU A 415 -4.32 1.30 -3.37
CA LEU A 415 -3.59 1.85 -4.52
C LEU A 415 -4.42 1.75 -5.81
N ILE A 416 -5.06 0.62 -6.07
CA ILE A 416 -5.97 0.43 -7.21
C ILE A 416 -7.16 1.38 -7.14
N ASP A 417 -7.77 1.56 -5.96
CA ASP A 417 -8.88 2.49 -5.77
C ASP A 417 -8.46 3.96 -6.06
N ARG A 418 -7.18 4.29 -5.92
CA ARG A 418 -6.60 5.59 -6.30
C ARG A 418 -6.17 5.67 -7.77
N GLY A 419 -6.38 4.62 -8.56
CA GLY A 419 -5.98 4.54 -9.97
C GLY A 419 -4.49 4.27 -10.20
N GLY A 420 -3.77 3.78 -9.18
CA GLY A 420 -2.38 3.34 -9.31
C GLY A 420 -2.27 1.83 -9.54
N ASP A 421 -1.11 1.39 -10.05
CA ASP A 421 -0.83 -0.02 -10.32
C ASP A 421 0.17 -0.59 -9.29
N PRO A 422 -0.20 -1.64 -8.53
CA PRO A 422 0.73 -2.33 -7.64
C PRO A 422 1.89 -2.97 -8.42
N PRO A 423 3.14 -2.90 -7.92
CA PRO A 423 4.33 -3.36 -8.65
C PRO A 423 4.33 -4.86 -8.97
N TYR A 424 3.59 -5.66 -8.18
CA TYR A 424 3.46 -7.11 -8.37
C TYR A 424 2.04 -7.53 -8.76
N GLY A 425 1.17 -6.59 -9.15
CA GLY A 425 -0.26 -6.85 -9.29
C GLY A 425 -0.94 -7.11 -7.94
N LEU A 426 -2.20 -7.54 -8.00
CA LEU A 426 -2.97 -7.92 -6.82
C LEU A 426 -2.75 -9.40 -6.50
N ARG A 427 -2.62 -9.70 -5.21
CA ARG A 427 -2.68 -11.07 -4.69
C ARG A 427 -4.07 -11.64 -4.83
N ALA A 428 -4.23 -12.96 -4.83
CA ALA A 428 -5.54 -13.59 -4.89
C ALA A 428 -6.51 -13.08 -3.83
N SER A 429 -6.06 -12.95 -2.57
CA SER A 429 -6.86 -12.38 -1.50
C SER A 429 -7.33 -10.95 -1.78
N GLU A 430 -6.49 -10.16 -2.45
CA GLU A 430 -6.75 -8.77 -2.79
C GLU A 430 -7.67 -8.64 -4.00
N VAL A 431 -7.53 -9.52 -5.00
CA VAL A 431 -8.46 -9.65 -6.12
C VAL A 431 -9.87 -9.93 -5.61
N LEU A 432 -10.03 -10.89 -4.71
CA LEU A 432 -11.34 -11.21 -4.14
C LEU A 432 -11.90 -10.04 -3.29
N THR A 433 -11.03 -9.29 -2.60
CA THR A 433 -11.42 -8.06 -1.89
C THR A 433 -11.93 -6.98 -2.85
N VAL A 434 -11.22 -6.76 -3.97
CA VAL A 434 -11.65 -5.81 -5.01
C VAL A 434 -12.97 -6.27 -5.63
N LEU A 435 -13.13 -7.56 -5.92
CA LEU A 435 -14.36 -8.12 -6.48
C LEU A 435 -15.57 -7.82 -5.58
N GLU A 436 -15.48 -8.13 -4.29
CA GLU A 436 -16.57 -7.89 -3.34
C GLU A 436 -16.89 -6.40 -3.22
N ARG A 437 -15.88 -5.52 -3.19
CA ARG A 437 -16.07 -4.06 -3.20
C ARG A 437 -16.83 -3.60 -4.45
N ARG A 438 -16.42 -4.05 -5.64
CA ARG A 438 -17.07 -3.68 -6.91
C ARG A 438 -18.50 -4.20 -6.97
N LEU A 439 -18.75 -5.44 -6.55
CA LEU A 439 -20.11 -5.99 -6.47
C LEU A 439 -21.00 -5.15 -5.55
N ALA A 440 -20.51 -4.74 -4.38
CA ALA A 440 -21.23 -3.87 -3.46
C ALA A 440 -21.47 -2.45 -4.05
N GLU A 441 -20.47 -1.84 -4.70
CA GLU A 441 -20.58 -0.54 -5.36
C GLU A 441 -21.68 -0.51 -6.45
N TYR A 442 -21.81 -1.60 -7.22
CA TYR A 442 -22.85 -1.76 -8.22
C TYR A 442 -24.19 -2.25 -7.65
N GLY A 443 -24.30 -2.41 -6.32
CA GLY A 443 -25.54 -2.82 -5.65
C GLY A 443 -25.94 -4.26 -5.95
N ILE A 444 -24.99 -5.14 -6.21
CA ILE A 444 -25.26 -6.57 -6.39
C ILE A 444 -25.48 -7.19 -5.00
N ALA A 445 -26.67 -7.74 -4.79
CA ALA A 445 -27.04 -8.37 -3.53
C ALA A 445 -26.13 -9.57 -3.20
N ALA A 446 -25.78 -9.73 -1.92
CA ALA A 446 -24.97 -10.86 -1.44
C ALA A 446 -25.66 -12.23 -1.64
N SER A 447 -26.97 -12.26 -1.87
CA SER A 447 -27.72 -13.46 -2.25
C SER A 447 -27.48 -13.90 -3.70
N ALA A 448 -27.04 -12.99 -4.58
CA ALA A 448 -26.85 -13.27 -6.00
C ALA A 448 -25.56 -14.04 -6.30
N TYR A 449 -24.63 -14.10 -5.34
CA TYR A 449 -23.35 -14.76 -5.53
C TYR A 449 -22.83 -15.47 -4.27
N ARG A 450 -21.88 -16.38 -4.47
CA ARG A 450 -21.10 -17.06 -3.44
C ARG A 450 -19.64 -17.12 -3.86
N ILE A 451 -18.72 -16.81 -2.94
CA ILE A 451 -17.28 -16.93 -3.16
C ILE A 451 -16.75 -17.99 -2.19
N GLY A 452 -15.92 -18.91 -2.67
CA GLY A 452 -15.31 -19.99 -1.88
C GLY A 452 -16.09 -21.29 -1.86
N SER A 453 -17.35 -21.28 -2.28
CA SER A 453 -18.17 -22.49 -2.32
C SER A 453 -19.27 -22.38 -3.37
N ARG A 454 -19.76 -23.53 -3.82
CA ARG A 454 -20.96 -23.61 -4.65
C ARG A 454 -22.22 -23.28 -3.85
N ALA A 455 -23.16 -22.57 -4.49
CA ALA A 455 -24.51 -22.35 -3.99
C ALA A 455 -25.53 -22.59 -5.11
N GLU A 456 -26.67 -23.18 -4.77
CA GLU A 456 -27.80 -23.32 -5.70
C GLU A 456 -28.50 -21.97 -5.88
N GLY A 457 -28.91 -21.65 -7.12
CA GLY A 457 -29.64 -20.42 -7.41
C GLY A 457 -28.82 -19.13 -7.35
N ALA A 458 -27.50 -19.22 -7.15
CA ALA A 458 -26.59 -18.07 -7.13
C ALA A 458 -25.36 -18.33 -8.02
N TRP A 459 -24.75 -17.25 -8.52
CA TRP A 459 -23.45 -17.36 -9.18
C TRP A 459 -22.39 -17.77 -8.16
N SER A 460 -21.56 -18.75 -8.48
CA SER A 460 -20.55 -19.24 -7.53
C SER A 460 -19.16 -19.11 -8.15
N LEU A 461 -18.22 -18.53 -7.40
CA LEU A 461 -16.78 -18.56 -7.69
C LEU A 461 -16.08 -19.40 -6.64
N GLN A 462 -15.37 -20.44 -7.05
CA GLN A 462 -14.66 -21.33 -6.13
C GLN A 462 -13.32 -21.79 -6.70
N ARG A 463 -12.37 -22.09 -5.82
CA ARG A 463 -11.14 -22.77 -6.18
C ARG A 463 -11.40 -24.28 -6.24
N THR A 464 -10.96 -24.93 -7.31
CA THR A 464 -10.88 -26.39 -7.44
C THR A 464 -9.44 -26.85 -7.31
N GLU A 465 -9.17 -28.15 -7.44
CA GLU A 465 -7.81 -28.68 -7.34
C GLU A 465 -6.87 -28.09 -8.40
N SER A 466 -7.38 -27.76 -9.59
CA SER A 466 -6.56 -27.35 -10.74
C SER A 466 -6.89 -25.99 -11.34
N SER A 467 -7.93 -25.29 -10.86
CA SER A 467 -8.42 -24.05 -11.49
C SER A 467 -9.35 -23.25 -10.59
N TRP A 468 -9.71 -22.05 -11.04
CA TRP A 468 -10.82 -21.28 -10.51
C TRP A 468 -12.06 -21.47 -11.39
N GLU A 469 -13.18 -21.83 -10.79
CA GLU A 469 -14.42 -22.07 -11.52
C GLU A 469 -15.49 -21.04 -11.19
N VAL A 470 -16.18 -20.56 -12.24
CA VAL A 470 -17.38 -19.76 -12.12
C VAL A 470 -18.57 -20.56 -12.65
N THR A 471 -19.57 -20.77 -11.80
CA THR A 471 -20.80 -21.51 -12.15
C THR A 471 -22.02 -20.59 -12.05
N GLY A 472 -22.90 -20.62 -13.05
CA GLY A 472 -24.15 -19.87 -13.05
C GLY A 472 -25.24 -20.50 -12.17
N PRO A 473 -26.31 -19.74 -11.83
CA PRO A 473 -27.33 -20.16 -10.88
C PRO A 473 -28.19 -21.36 -11.34
N ASP A 474 -28.26 -21.61 -12.65
CA ASP A 474 -29.02 -22.74 -13.22
C ASP A 474 -28.21 -24.05 -13.24
N GLY A 475 -26.97 -24.05 -12.73
CA GLY A 475 -26.09 -25.22 -12.79
C GLY A 475 -25.57 -25.52 -14.20
N ALA A 476 -25.43 -24.50 -15.05
CA ALA A 476 -24.75 -24.60 -16.35
C ALA A 476 -23.30 -25.10 -16.19
N GLU A 477 -22.67 -25.54 -17.29
CA GLU A 477 -21.27 -25.97 -17.28
C GLU A 477 -20.36 -24.90 -16.65
N PRO A 478 -19.52 -25.27 -15.66
CA PRO A 478 -18.60 -24.33 -15.03
C PRO A 478 -17.59 -23.76 -16.04
N ALA A 479 -17.37 -22.45 -15.97
CA ALA A 479 -16.27 -21.81 -16.68
C ALA A 479 -15.01 -21.89 -15.81
N ALA A 480 -13.98 -22.59 -16.29
CA ALA A 480 -12.71 -22.76 -15.59
C ALA A 480 -11.65 -21.74 -16.06
N PHE A 481 -10.89 -21.21 -15.12
CA PHE A 481 -9.86 -20.19 -15.31
C PHE A 481 -8.57 -20.60 -14.59
N ALA A 482 -7.43 -20.24 -15.17
CA ALA A 482 -6.13 -20.54 -14.56
C ALA A 482 -5.82 -19.61 -13.37
N ARG A 483 -6.38 -18.39 -13.38
CA ARG A 483 -6.10 -17.35 -12.38
C ARG A 483 -7.39 -16.80 -11.80
N VAL A 484 -7.37 -16.52 -10.50
CA VAL A 484 -8.50 -15.91 -9.78
C VAL A 484 -8.93 -14.58 -10.37
N GLU A 485 -8.00 -13.79 -10.90
CA GLU A 485 -8.29 -12.48 -11.50
C GLU A 485 -9.18 -12.61 -12.74
N GLU A 486 -8.98 -13.65 -13.55
CA GLU A 486 -9.80 -13.95 -14.72
C GLU A 486 -11.19 -14.41 -14.31
N ALA A 487 -11.27 -15.32 -13.33
CA ALA A 487 -12.53 -15.78 -12.76
C ALA A 487 -13.34 -14.63 -12.14
N ALA A 488 -12.67 -13.74 -11.39
CA ALA A 488 -13.28 -12.57 -10.78
C ALA A 488 -13.84 -11.59 -11.83
N ARG A 489 -13.07 -11.30 -12.90
CA ARG A 489 -13.54 -10.49 -14.02
C ARG A 489 -14.75 -11.12 -14.71
N PHE A 490 -14.73 -12.43 -14.93
CA PHE A 490 -15.84 -13.16 -15.54
C PHE A 490 -17.10 -13.13 -14.67
N LEU A 491 -16.97 -13.38 -13.36
CA LEU A 491 -18.09 -13.31 -12.42
C LEU A 491 -18.69 -11.90 -12.38
N LEU A 492 -17.84 -10.87 -12.23
CA LEU A 492 -18.27 -9.47 -12.21
C LEU A 492 -18.99 -9.10 -13.51
N GLY A 493 -18.41 -9.43 -14.67
CA GLY A 493 -19.02 -9.20 -15.97
C GLY A 493 -20.36 -9.91 -16.12
N SER A 494 -20.45 -11.17 -15.67
CA SER A 494 -21.68 -11.96 -15.74
C SER A 494 -22.81 -11.37 -14.90
N LEU A 495 -22.51 -10.93 -13.68
CA LEU A 495 -23.47 -10.29 -12.78
C LEU A 495 -23.94 -8.92 -13.27
N LEU A 496 -23.07 -8.17 -13.94
CA LEU A 496 -23.40 -6.86 -14.52
C LEU A 496 -24.17 -6.97 -15.85
N LEU A 497 -23.88 -7.98 -16.68
CA LEU A 497 -24.57 -8.20 -17.95
C LEU A 497 -25.94 -8.85 -17.78
N TYR A 498 -26.09 -9.78 -16.83
CA TYR A 498 -27.31 -10.54 -16.61
C TYR A 498 -27.87 -10.38 -15.18
N PRO A 499 -28.22 -9.15 -14.75
CA PRO A 499 -28.63 -8.86 -13.38
C PRO A 499 -30.01 -9.46 -13.00
N VAL A 500 -30.66 -10.22 -13.88
CA VAL A 500 -32.10 -10.55 -13.81
C VAL A 500 -32.39 -11.82 -12.99
N ARG A 501 -31.40 -12.44 -12.34
CA ARG A 501 -31.59 -13.68 -11.56
C ARG A 501 -31.46 -13.49 -10.04
N VAL A 502 -31.83 -12.32 -9.53
CA VAL A 502 -31.88 -12.07 -8.09
C VAL A 502 -33.27 -12.44 -7.58
N VAL A 503 -33.33 -13.43 -6.69
CA VAL A 503 -34.54 -13.79 -5.92
C VAL A 503 -34.74 -12.72 -4.85
N ASP A 504 -35.94 -12.16 -4.83
CA ASP A 504 -36.55 -11.24 -3.86
C ASP A 504 -35.61 -10.50 -2.89
N ASP A 505 -35.44 -9.20 -3.14
CA ASP A 505 -34.81 -8.28 -2.21
C ASP A 505 -35.90 -7.49 -1.45
N GLU A 506 -36.04 -7.80 -0.15
CA GLU A 506 -36.76 -7.02 0.86
C GLU A 506 -35.93 -5.81 1.36
N GLY A 507 -34.82 -5.47 0.68
CA GLY A 507 -33.90 -4.40 1.05
C GLY A 507 -34.52 -3.00 1.07
N ASP A 508 -33.90 -2.13 1.90
CA ASP A 508 -34.18 -0.70 1.98
C ASP A 508 -33.56 0.01 0.75
N TRP A 509 -34.40 0.48 -0.17
CA TRP A 509 -33.96 1.10 -1.41
C TRP A 509 -33.83 2.62 -1.25
N PRO A 510 -32.74 3.24 -1.73
CA PRO A 510 -32.51 4.68 -1.55
C PRO A 510 -33.50 5.55 -2.34
N ILE A 511 -34.24 4.97 -3.28
CA ILE A 511 -35.30 5.63 -4.04
C ILE A 511 -36.59 4.86 -3.79
N THR A 512 -37.56 5.53 -3.17
CA THR A 512 -38.86 4.95 -2.85
C THR A 512 -39.97 5.52 -3.75
N PRO A 513 -41.06 4.76 -3.98
CA PRO A 513 -42.24 5.26 -4.69
C PRO A 513 -42.84 6.49 -3.99
N GLN A 514 -43.20 7.51 -4.77
CA GLN A 514 -43.91 8.68 -4.27
C GLN A 514 -45.38 8.34 -3.95
N ARG A 515 -46.07 9.24 -3.24
CA ARG A 515 -47.48 9.05 -2.87
C ARG A 515 -48.34 8.77 -4.11
N GLY A 516 -49.02 7.64 -4.09
CA GLY A 516 -49.91 7.19 -5.18
C GLY A 516 -49.22 6.31 -6.21
N GLU A 517 -47.89 6.15 -6.20
CA GLU A 517 -47.21 5.16 -7.03
C GLU A 517 -47.27 3.76 -6.41
N PRO A 518 -47.26 2.67 -7.21
CA PRO A 518 -47.27 1.31 -6.69
C PRO A 518 -46.05 1.02 -5.79
N PRO A 519 -46.19 0.23 -4.71
CA PRO A 519 -45.07 -0.11 -3.84
C PRO A 519 -44.04 -1.01 -4.55
N LEU A 520 -42.79 -0.99 -4.08
CA LEU A 520 -41.67 -1.74 -4.71
C LEU A 520 -41.86 -3.26 -4.73
N THR A 521 -42.79 -3.80 -3.94
CA THR A 521 -43.19 -5.20 -3.97
C THR A 521 -43.83 -5.60 -5.31
N PHE A 522 -44.34 -4.65 -6.10
CA PHE A 522 -44.87 -4.89 -7.44
C PHE A 522 -43.79 -4.96 -8.53
N TYR A 523 -42.51 -4.91 -8.15
CA TYR A 523 -41.39 -4.89 -9.09
C TYR A 523 -40.34 -5.92 -8.71
N ARG A 524 -39.92 -6.72 -9.70
CA ARG A 524 -38.82 -7.69 -9.60
C ARG A 524 -37.55 -7.15 -10.27
N ALA A 525 -36.41 -7.81 -10.05
CA ALA A 525 -35.12 -7.46 -10.65
C ALA A 525 -34.73 -5.98 -10.44
N LYS A 526 -35.00 -5.48 -9.23
CA LYS A 526 -34.75 -4.10 -8.83
C LYS A 526 -33.24 -3.82 -8.78
N ARG A 527 -32.79 -2.69 -9.33
CA ARG A 527 -31.38 -2.26 -9.28
C ARG A 527 -31.24 -0.76 -9.53
N LEU A 528 -30.14 -0.16 -9.07
CA LEU A 528 -29.83 1.24 -9.37
C LEU A 528 -29.10 1.33 -10.71
N ILE A 529 -29.57 2.20 -11.59
CA ILE A 529 -28.89 2.52 -12.85
C ILE A 529 -28.82 4.04 -13.05
N THR A 530 -28.02 4.49 -14.00
CA THR A 530 -28.05 5.88 -14.47
C THR A 530 -28.62 5.91 -15.87
N LEU A 531 -29.72 6.63 -16.07
CA LEU A 531 -30.28 6.86 -17.40
C LEU A 531 -29.40 7.86 -18.14
N PRO A 532 -28.88 7.53 -19.34
CA PRO A 532 -28.06 8.45 -20.11
C PRO A 532 -28.90 9.58 -20.72
N VAL A 533 -28.22 10.67 -21.08
CA VAL A 533 -28.83 11.77 -21.83
C VAL A 533 -29.39 11.23 -23.15
N GLY A 534 -30.57 11.69 -23.52
CA GLY A 534 -31.28 11.28 -24.73
C GLY A 534 -32.23 10.10 -24.55
N THR A 535 -32.21 9.39 -23.41
CA THR A 535 -33.21 8.34 -23.13
C THR A 535 -34.61 8.92 -23.13
N THR A 536 -35.51 8.33 -23.92
CA THR A 536 -36.93 8.67 -23.93
C THR A 536 -37.68 7.83 -22.90
N LEU A 537 -38.57 8.48 -22.16
CA LEU A 537 -39.34 7.89 -21.07
C LEU A 537 -40.82 8.18 -21.29
N VAL A 538 -41.69 7.22 -20.94
CA VAL A 538 -43.14 7.41 -20.93
C VAL A 538 -43.66 7.41 -19.50
N ARG A 539 -44.55 8.34 -19.19
CA ARG A 539 -45.30 8.39 -17.93
C ARG A 539 -46.78 8.17 -18.19
N PHE A 540 -47.42 7.42 -17.31
CA PHE A 540 -48.87 7.29 -17.21
C PHE A 540 -49.34 7.84 -15.86
N GLY A 541 -49.69 9.13 -15.82
CA GLY A 541 -50.11 9.83 -14.59
C GLY A 541 -49.51 11.23 -14.42
N PRO A 542 -49.88 11.95 -13.34
CA PRO A 542 -49.52 13.36 -13.12
C PRO A 542 -48.06 13.54 -12.69
N GLU A 543 -47.41 14.65 -13.00
CA GLU A 543 -45.96 14.85 -12.72
C GLU A 543 -45.54 14.89 -11.23
N ALA A 544 -46.51 14.84 -10.30
CA ALA A 544 -46.26 14.75 -8.87
C ALA A 544 -45.69 13.39 -8.42
N GLY A 545 -45.79 12.35 -9.25
CA GLY A 545 -45.18 11.06 -8.98
C GLY A 545 -43.81 10.89 -9.65
N ASN A 546 -43.09 9.82 -9.30
CA ASN A 546 -41.71 9.56 -9.74
C ASN A 546 -41.55 8.30 -10.60
N LEU A 547 -42.64 7.61 -10.94
CA LEU A 547 -42.61 6.42 -11.80
C LEU A 547 -42.67 6.79 -13.29
N VAL A 548 -41.69 6.35 -14.06
CA VAL A 548 -41.71 6.40 -15.52
C VAL A 548 -41.33 5.04 -16.07
N HIS A 549 -41.59 4.80 -17.34
CA HIS A 549 -41.28 3.57 -18.04
C HIS A 549 -40.42 3.84 -19.27
N ASP A 550 -39.82 2.79 -19.80
CA ASP A 550 -39.21 2.81 -21.14
C ASP A 550 -40.24 3.24 -22.18
N GLU A 551 -39.82 4.01 -23.21
CA GLU A 551 -40.74 4.55 -24.23
C GLU A 551 -41.57 3.47 -24.95
N THR A 552 -41.04 2.24 -25.01
CA THR A 552 -41.67 1.09 -25.68
C THR A 552 -42.73 0.39 -24.81
N ALA A 553 -42.83 0.75 -23.52
CA ALA A 553 -43.75 0.12 -22.59
C ALA A 553 -45.21 0.32 -23.02
N ARG A 554 -45.94 -0.79 -23.19
CA ARG A 554 -47.38 -0.75 -23.44
C ARG A 554 -48.13 -0.63 -22.12
N PHE A 555 -49.23 0.10 -22.10
CA PHE A 555 -49.98 0.35 -20.87
C PHE A 555 -50.34 -0.94 -20.08
N PRO A 556 -50.82 -2.05 -20.69
CA PRO A 556 -51.09 -3.29 -19.95
C PRO A 556 -49.86 -3.92 -19.29
N GLU A 557 -48.65 -3.65 -19.78
CA GLU A 557 -47.40 -4.18 -19.20
C GLU A 557 -46.97 -3.39 -17.96
N THR A 558 -47.55 -2.20 -17.74
CA THR A 558 -47.26 -1.34 -16.58
C THR A 558 -47.99 -1.76 -15.31
N SER A 559 -49.01 -2.63 -15.41
CA SER A 559 -49.87 -3.06 -14.29
C SER A 559 -50.48 -1.89 -13.49
N LEU A 560 -50.63 -0.73 -14.12
CA LEU A 560 -51.23 0.47 -13.52
C LEU A 560 -52.75 0.46 -13.62
N LEU A 561 -53.42 1.24 -12.75
CA LEU A 561 -54.88 1.39 -12.79
C LEU A 561 -55.34 2.01 -14.14
N PRO A 562 -56.40 1.48 -14.80
CA PRO A 562 -56.84 1.90 -16.14
C PRO A 562 -57.04 3.41 -16.34
N GLU A 563 -57.42 4.15 -15.30
CA GLU A 563 -57.65 5.59 -15.37
C GLU A 563 -56.36 6.38 -15.68
N ARG A 564 -55.19 5.76 -15.53
CA ARG A 564 -53.88 6.35 -15.86
C ARG A 564 -53.55 6.32 -17.35
N GLU A 565 -54.21 5.48 -18.15
CA GLU A 565 -53.90 5.33 -19.58
C GLU A 565 -54.09 6.65 -20.35
N GLY A 566 -55.14 7.42 -19.98
CA GLY A 566 -55.42 8.73 -20.57
C GLY A 566 -54.42 9.83 -20.19
N GLN A 567 -53.52 9.60 -19.23
CA GLN A 567 -52.54 10.58 -18.74
C GLN A 567 -51.12 10.23 -19.24
N ARG A 568 -50.99 10.00 -20.54
CA ARG A 568 -49.73 9.64 -21.18
C ARG A 568 -48.91 10.88 -21.55
N ALA A 569 -47.67 10.95 -21.07
CA ALA A 569 -46.71 12.00 -21.43
C ALA A 569 -45.33 11.39 -21.74
N LEU A 570 -44.59 12.02 -22.66
CA LEU A 570 -43.24 11.62 -23.04
C LEU A 570 -42.23 12.63 -22.52
N TYR A 571 -41.08 12.12 -22.09
CA TYR A 571 -39.96 12.91 -21.59
C TYR A 571 -38.66 12.43 -22.20
N ARG A 572 -37.69 13.32 -22.33
CA ARG A 572 -36.31 13.01 -22.68
C ARG A 572 -35.39 13.34 -21.52
N VAL A 573 -34.46 12.45 -21.21
CA VAL A 573 -33.41 12.71 -20.21
C VAL A 573 -32.45 13.77 -20.75
N ALA A 574 -32.39 14.94 -20.11
CA ALA A 574 -31.49 16.03 -20.49
C ALA A 574 -30.16 16.00 -19.73
N ARG A 575 -30.15 15.42 -18.52
CA ARG A 575 -28.94 15.18 -17.73
C ARG A 575 -28.98 13.78 -17.13
N PRO A 576 -27.84 13.09 -16.94
CA PRO A 576 -27.86 11.74 -16.37
C PRO A 576 -28.59 11.70 -15.03
N VAL A 577 -29.58 10.81 -14.89
CA VAL A 577 -30.36 10.66 -13.65
C VAL A 577 -30.16 9.25 -13.10
N ARG A 578 -29.73 9.16 -11.84
CA ARG A 578 -29.69 7.89 -11.11
C ARG A 578 -31.10 7.50 -10.70
N VAL A 579 -31.54 6.30 -11.10
CA VAL A 579 -32.90 5.79 -10.91
C VAL A 579 -32.86 4.39 -10.33
N LEU A 580 -33.94 4.01 -9.64
CA LEU A 580 -34.19 2.61 -9.32
C LEU A 580 -35.01 2.02 -10.46
N THR A 581 -34.44 1.06 -11.19
CA THR A 581 -35.17 0.32 -12.22
C THR A 581 -35.72 -0.98 -11.66
N GLY A 582 -36.80 -1.49 -12.25
CA GLY A 582 -37.36 -2.81 -11.98
C GLY A 582 -38.28 -3.26 -13.10
N VAL A 583 -38.66 -4.53 -13.10
CA VAL A 583 -39.64 -5.08 -14.04
C VAL A 583 -40.97 -5.24 -13.32
N THR A 584 -42.02 -4.65 -13.85
CA THR A 584 -43.37 -4.71 -13.30
C THR A 584 -43.86 -6.16 -13.21
N GLN A 585 -44.41 -6.56 -12.06
CA GLN A 585 -45.05 -7.85 -11.87
C GLN A 585 -46.50 -7.88 -12.42
N PRO A 586 -47.02 -9.05 -12.82
CA PRO A 586 -48.42 -9.19 -13.20
C PRO A 586 -49.35 -8.79 -12.04
N TRP A 587 -50.46 -8.11 -12.35
CA TRP A 587 -51.47 -7.76 -11.36
C TRP A 587 -52.88 -7.76 -11.96
N GLY A 588 -53.80 -8.48 -11.32
CA GLY A 588 -55.15 -8.69 -11.86
C GLY A 588 -55.11 -9.32 -13.26
N ALA A 589 -55.75 -8.68 -14.24
CA ALA A 589 -55.75 -9.11 -15.64
C ALA A 589 -54.55 -8.58 -16.45
N MET A 590 -53.69 -7.75 -15.84
CA MET A 590 -52.55 -7.13 -16.54
C MET A 590 -51.32 -8.05 -16.49
N PRO A 591 -50.67 -8.31 -17.62
CA PRO A 591 -49.55 -9.25 -17.70
C PRO A 591 -48.26 -8.75 -17.02
N GLY A 592 -48.13 -7.45 -16.75
CA GLY A 592 -46.88 -6.86 -16.29
C GLY A 592 -45.77 -6.95 -17.36
N GLY A 593 -44.52 -6.79 -16.94
CA GLY A 593 -43.35 -6.93 -17.81
C GLY A 593 -42.73 -5.62 -18.32
N ALA A 594 -43.35 -4.46 -18.06
CA ALA A 594 -42.74 -3.19 -18.40
C ALA A 594 -41.47 -2.93 -17.58
N VAL A 595 -40.47 -2.31 -18.19
CA VAL A 595 -39.33 -1.73 -17.48
C VAL A 595 -39.81 -0.42 -16.85
N ALA A 596 -39.72 -0.36 -15.53
CA ALA A 596 -40.04 0.80 -14.72
C ALA A 596 -38.76 1.47 -14.23
N TYR A 597 -38.82 2.79 -14.07
CA TYR A 597 -37.80 3.63 -13.49
C TYR A 597 -38.44 4.54 -12.44
N PHE A 598 -37.98 4.43 -11.20
CA PHE A 598 -38.31 5.35 -10.13
C PHE A 598 -37.23 6.43 -10.07
N LEU A 599 -37.63 7.67 -10.29
CA LEU A 599 -36.76 8.84 -10.15
C LEU A 599 -36.61 9.21 -8.66
N PRO A 600 -35.49 9.85 -8.25
CA PRO A 600 -35.27 10.24 -6.85
C PRO A 600 -36.23 11.32 -6.36
N HIS A 601 -36.85 12.06 -7.29
CA HIS A 601 -37.80 13.13 -7.03
C HIS A 601 -38.96 13.02 -8.04
N PRO A 602 -40.11 13.68 -7.80
CA PRO A 602 -41.20 13.76 -8.77
C PRO A 602 -40.74 14.21 -10.17
N VAL A 603 -41.42 13.74 -11.21
CA VAL A 603 -41.10 14.09 -12.60
C VAL A 603 -41.11 15.61 -12.82
N GLY A 604 -42.05 16.32 -12.21
CA GLY A 604 -42.14 17.79 -12.32
C GLY A 604 -40.88 18.49 -11.81
N HIS A 605 -40.27 18.00 -10.72
CA HIS A 605 -39.02 18.55 -10.20
C HIS A 605 -37.86 18.38 -11.20
N HIS A 606 -37.78 17.23 -11.86
CA HIS A 606 -36.76 16.99 -12.88
C HIS A 606 -36.99 17.83 -14.14
N VAL A 607 -38.25 18.13 -14.49
CA VAL A 607 -38.55 19.06 -15.59
C VAL A 607 -38.14 20.48 -15.22
N GLU A 608 -38.53 20.96 -14.04
CA GLU A 608 -38.22 22.31 -13.55
C GLU A 608 -36.72 22.57 -13.42
N THR A 609 -35.96 21.56 -12.96
CA THR A 609 -34.50 21.67 -12.79
C THR A 609 -33.73 21.40 -14.08
N GLY A 610 -34.38 21.02 -15.19
CA GLY A 610 -33.73 20.66 -16.46
C GLY A 610 -33.01 19.30 -16.43
N GLY A 611 -33.43 18.38 -15.56
CA GLY A 611 -33.05 16.96 -15.62
C GLY A 611 -33.82 16.18 -16.70
N LEU A 612 -35.09 16.54 -16.94
CA LEU A 612 -35.94 15.99 -17.99
C LEU A 612 -36.51 17.11 -18.86
N GLU A 613 -36.77 16.82 -20.13
CA GLU A 613 -37.47 17.69 -21.09
C GLU A 613 -38.77 17.02 -21.52
N ARG A 614 -39.87 17.78 -21.60
CA ARG A 614 -41.13 17.28 -22.17
C ARG A 614 -41.02 17.18 -23.70
N LEU A 615 -41.53 16.10 -24.28
CA LEU A 615 -41.55 15.85 -25.74
C LEU A 615 -42.91 16.12 -26.38
#